data_AF-A0A0S7EPX8-F1
#
_entry.id   AF-A0A0S7EPX8-F1
#
_cell.length_a   1.000
_cell.length_b   1.000
_cell.length_c   1.000
_cell.angle_alpha   90.00
_cell.angle_beta   90.00
_cell.angle_gamma   90.00
#
_symmetry.space_group_name_H-M   'P 1'
#
loop_
_entity.id
_entity.type
_entity.pdbx_description
1 polymer ?
#
loop_
_entity_poly.entity_id
_entity_poly.type
_entity_poly.pdbx_seq_one_letter_code
_entity_poly.pdbx_strand_id
1 'polypeptide(L)'
;VIDDKLPTIKNKPIFARSKDECEFWPALLEKAYAKVCGSYTDMTSGTPAEAMRDFTGGVHMCIQLSDPSPSLWKLLCRAGRSKTFMSCSSIPKTVRKYTE
;
A
#
# COMPACT_ATOMS: atom_id res chain seq x y z
N VAL A 1 -14.93 -13.70 -4.32
CA VAL A 1 -15.49 -14.16 -3.02
C VAL A 1 -14.42 -14.91 -2.24
N ILE A 2 -14.34 -14.66 -0.93
CA ILE A 2 -13.45 -15.31 0.04
C ILE A 2 -14.28 -15.81 1.24
N ASP A 3 -13.78 -16.80 1.97
CA ASP A 3 -14.28 -17.19 3.29
C ASP A 3 -13.62 -16.36 4.41
N ASP A 4 -14.06 -16.56 5.65
CA ASP A 4 -13.63 -15.84 6.85
C ASP A 4 -12.47 -16.50 7.63
N LYS A 5 -11.91 -17.62 7.15
CA LYS A 5 -10.76 -18.24 7.80
C LYS A 5 -9.49 -17.43 7.55
N LEU A 6 -8.96 -16.84 8.60
CA LEU A 6 -7.74 -16.03 8.54
C LEU A 6 -6.53 -16.82 9.06
N PRO A 7 -5.32 -16.61 8.50
CA PRO A 7 -4.08 -17.13 9.09
C PRO A 7 -3.86 -16.50 10.48
N THR A 8 -3.77 -17.33 11.52
CA THR A 8 -3.60 -16.86 12.91
C THR A 8 -2.50 -17.60 13.66
N ILE A 9 -1.81 -16.89 14.57
CA ILE A 9 -0.96 -17.48 15.62
C ILE A 9 -1.51 -17.01 16.97
N LYS A 10 -1.75 -17.95 17.89
CA LYS A 10 -2.37 -17.66 19.20
C LYS A 10 -3.69 -16.88 19.06
N ASN A 11 -4.55 -17.32 18.13
CA ASN A 11 -5.85 -16.69 17.80
C ASN A 11 -5.77 -15.22 17.37
N LYS A 12 -4.62 -14.74 16.90
CA LYS A 12 -4.44 -13.39 16.38
C LYS A 12 -4.03 -13.45 14.91
N PRO A 13 -4.66 -12.64 14.02
CA PRO A 13 -4.22 -12.55 12.63
C PRO A 13 -2.74 -12.19 12.54
N ILE A 14 -2.00 -12.88 11.67
CA ILE A 14 -0.55 -12.66 11.50
C ILE A 14 -0.21 -11.59 10.47
N PHE A 15 -1.18 -11.19 9.65
CA PHE A 15 -1.03 -10.16 8.62
C PHE A 15 -1.81 -8.88 9.02
N ALA A 16 -2.48 -8.20 8.08
CA ALA A 16 -3.24 -6.99 8.37
C ALA A 16 -4.24 -7.23 9.51
N ARG A 17 -4.23 -6.31 10.49
CA ARG A 17 -5.12 -6.35 11.65
C ARG A 17 -5.48 -4.95 12.09
N SER A 18 -6.70 -4.77 12.58
CA SER A 18 -7.05 -3.56 13.30
C SER A 18 -6.47 -3.57 14.73
N LYS A 19 -6.43 -2.38 15.32
CA LYS A 19 -6.24 -2.20 16.76
C LYS A 19 -7.48 -2.66 17.53
N ASP A 20 -8.66 -2.49 16.95
CA ASP A 20 -9.90 -3.05 17.48
C ASP A 20 -9.94 -4.56 17.16
N GLU A 21 -10.06 -5.39 18.20
CA GLU A 21 -10.07 -6.86 18.05
C GLU A 21 -11.35 -7.38 17.40
N CYS A 22 -12.40 -6.56 17.31
CA CYS A 22 -13.66 -6.87 16.64
C CYS A 22 -13.69 -6.43 15.17
N GLU A 23 -12.65 -5.75 14.67
CA GLU A 23 -12.61 -5.18 13.32
C GLU A 23 -11.74 -6.02 12.38
N PHE A 24 -12.40 -6.88 11.60
CA PHE A 24 -11.75 -7.86 10.71
C PHE A 24 -11.69 -7.43 9.24
N TRP A 25 -12.33 -6.34 8.85
CA TRP A 25 -12.35 -5.90 7.44
C TRP A 25 -10.95 -5.69 6.84
N PRO A 26 -9.91 -5.20 7.56
CA PRO A 26 -8.58 -5.06 6.96
C PRO A 26 -7.98 -6.43 6.62
N ALA A 27 -8.14 -7.40 7.52
CA ALA A 27 -7.64 -8.76 7.34
C ALA A 27 -8.35 -9.49 6.20
N LEU A 28 -9.67 -9.30 6.09
CA LEU A 28 -10.48 -9.88 5.00
C LEU A 28 -10.17 -9.21 3.66
N LEU A 29 -9.99 -7.89 3.63
CA LEU A 29 -9.60 -7.16 2.42
C LEU A 29 -8.23 -7.61 1.91
N GLU A 30 -7.26 -7.72 2.81
CA GLU A 30 -5.94 -8.24 2.48
C GLU A 30 -6.01 -9.69 1.97
N LYS A 31 -6.82 -10.55 2.61
CA LYS A 31 -7.05 -11.92 2.11
C LYS A 31 -7.64 -11.94 0.70
N ALA A 32 -8.60 -11.06 0.42
CA ALA A 32 -9.20 -10.95 -0.90
C ALA A 32 -8.17 -10.52 -1.94
N TYR A 33 -7.31 -9.56 -1.58
CA TYR A 33 -6.25 -9.09 -2.46
C TYR A 33 -5.18 -10.16 -2.69
N ALA A 34 -4.73 -10.86 -1.64
CA ALA A 34 -3.82 -12.00 -1.73
C ALA A 34 -4.37 -13.11 -2.65
N LYS A 35 -5.69 -13.36 -2.64
CA LYS A 35 -6.33 -14.30 -3.58
C LYS A 35 -6.22 -13.85 -5.03
N VAL A 36 -6.32 -12.55 -5.31
CA VAL A 36 -6.15 -12.00 -6.67
C VAL A 36 -4.68 -12.08 -7.10
N CYS A 37 -3.75 -11.83 -6.19
CA CYS A 37 -2.30 -11.94 -6.45
C CYS A 37 -1.80 -13.39 -6.55
N GLY A 38 -2.60 -14.38 -6.13
CA GLY A 38 -2.26 -15.81 -6.13
C GLY A 38 -2.02 -16.36 -4.72
N SER A 39 -1.25 -15.64 -3.90
CA SER A 39 -0.99 -15.98 -2.50
C SER A 39 -0.58 -14.75 -1.66
N TYR A 40 -0.53 -14.91 -0.34
CA TYR A 40 0.01 -13.88 0.56
C TYR A 40 1.49 -13.57 0.28
N THR A 41 2.28 -14.55 -0.16
CA THR A 41 3.70 -14.35 -0.50
C THR A 41 3.88 -13.60 -1.81
N ASP A 42 2.96 -13.78 -2.76
CA ASP A 42 3.03 -13.08 -4.05
C ASP A 42 2.68 -11.58 -3.91
N MET A 43 1.95 -11.21 -2.85
CA MET A 43 1.60 -9.81 -2.53
C MET A 43 2.81 -8.96 -2.08
N THR A 44 3.90 -9.59 -1.64
CA THR A 44 5.04 -8.89 -1.03
C THR A 44 5.94 -8.10 -2.00
N SER A 45 5.71 -8.21 -3.31
CA SER A 45 6.61 -7.68 -4.36
C SER A 45 6.11 -6.41 -5.07
N GLY A 46 5.03 -5.78 -4.61
CA GLY A 46 4.41 -4.61 -5.26
C GLY A 46 4.81 -3.24 -4.70
N THR A 47 4.52 -2.19 -5.47
CA THR A 47 4.62 -0.78 -5.04
C THR A 47 3.28 -0.28 -4.49
N PRO A 48 3.28 0.71 -3.58
CA PRO A 48 2.02 1.35 -3.15
C PRO A 48 1.21 1.91 -4.33
N ALA A 49 1.86 2.39 -5.38
CA ALA A 49 1.21 2.95 -6.55
C ALA A 49 0.37 1.93 -7.35
N GLU A 50 0.82 0.67 -7.42
CA GLU A 50 0.06 -0.43 -8.02
C GLU A 50 -1.16 -0.77 -7.18
N ALA A 51 -0.99 -0.97 -5.87
CA ALA A 51 -2.10 -1.22 -4.97
C ALA A 51 -3.14 -0.09 -4.99
N MET A 52 -2.70 1.18 -5.05
CA MET A 52 -3.58 2.34 -5.19
C MET A 52 -4.41 2.28 -6.48
N ARG A 53 -3.80 1.89 -7.60
CA ARG A 53 -4.50 1.70 -8.87
C ARG A 53 -5.53 0.58 -8.75
N ASP A 54 -5.15 -0.56 -8.18
CA ASP A 54 -6.03 -1.73 -8.11
C ASP A 54 -7.24 -1.49 -7.20
N PHE A 55 -7.08 -0.74 -6.11
CA PHE A 55 -8.18 -0.39 -5.20
C PHE A 55 -9.08 0.74 -5.69
N THR A 56 -8.59 1.63 -6.55
CA THR A 56 -9.35 2.83 -6.97
C THR A 56 -9.74 2.84 -8.44
N GLY A 57 -9.11 2.00 -9.28
CA GLY A 57 -9.16 2.09 -10.74
C GLY A 57 -8.54 3.38 -11.31
N GLY A 58 -7.92 4.21 -10.46
CA GLY A 58 -7.44 5.53 -10.81
C GLY A 58 -6.06 5.54 -11.47
N VAL A 59 -5.76 6.66 -12.12
CA VAL A 59 -4.39 6.96 -12.59
C VAL A 59 -3.51 7.36 -11.42
N HIS A 60 -2.26 6.90 -11.40
CA HIS A 60 -1.27 7.30 -10.41
C HIS A 60 -0.12 8.06 -11.06
N MET A 61 0.57 8.87 -10.26
CA MET A 61 1.82 9.51 -10.62
C MET A 61 2.83 9.36 -9.48
N CYS A 62 4.10 9.14 -9.83
CA CYS A 62 5.20 9.07 -8.87
C CYS A 62 6.08 10.30 -9.01
N ILE A 63 6.49 10.89 -7.88
CA ILE A 63 7.36 12.07 -7.85
C ILE A 63 8.65 11.69 -7.14
N GLN A 64 9.79 11.86 -7.81
CA GLN A 64 11.09 11.65 -7.21
C GLN A 64 11.48 12.88 -6.38
N LEU A 65 11.53 12.71 -5.06
CA LEU A 65 11.82 13.82 -4.13
C LEU A 65 13.30 14.26 -4.11
N SER A 66 14.20 13.55 -4.79
CA SER A 66 15.60 13.97 -4.92
C SER A 66 15.78 15.12 -5.91
N ASP A 67 14.84 15.29 -6.85
CA ASP A 67 14.84 16.38 -7.83
C ASP A 67 13.41 16.90 -8.02
N PRO A 68 12.87 17.65 -7.05
CA PRO A 68 11.48 18.10 -7.08
C PRO A 68 11.31 19.32 -7.99
N SER A 69 10.23 19.35 -8.78
CA SER A 69 9.90 20.57 -9.53
C SER A 69 9.63 21.76 -8.59
N PRO A 70 9.95 23.01 -8.98
CA PRO A 70 9.63 24.20 -8.19
C PRO A 70 8.13 24.37 -7.88
N SER A 71 7.26 23.70 -8.65
CA SER A 71 5.81 23.73 -8.50
C SER A 71 5.23 22.58 -7.66
N LEU A 72 6.08 21.72 -7.07
CA LEU A 72 5.66 20.53 -6.32
C LEU A 72 4.62 20.86 -5.25
N TRP A 73 4.82 21.92 -4.47
CA TRP A 73 3.86 22.33 -3.44
C TRP A 73 2.47 22.66 -4.01
N LYS A 74 2.43 23.38 -5.14
CA LYS A 74 1.16 23.71 -5.82
C LYS A 74 0.45 22.44 -6.30
N LEU A 75 1.21 21.48 -6.83
CA LEU A 75 0.69 20.17 -7.24
C LEU A 75 0.09 19.41 -6.05
N LEU A 76 0.81 19.34 -4.92
CA LEU A 76 0.32 18.69 -3.69
C LEU A 76 -0.94 19.37 -3.14
N CYS A 77 -0.99 20.70 -3.12
CA CYS A 77 -2.20 21.43 -2.72
C CYS A 77 -3.39 21.12 -3.66
N ARG A 78 -3.15 21.00 -4.97
CA ARG A 78 -4.20 20.62 -5.93
C ARG A 78 -4.67 19.18 -5.71
N ALA A 79 -3.75 18.25 -5.46
CA ALA A 79 -4.07 16.86 -5.16
C ALA A 79 -4.89 16.74 -3.86
N GLY A 80 -4.49 17.45 -2.80
CA GLY A 80 -5.23 17.50 -1.52
C GLY A 80 -6.65 18.03 -1.69
N ARG A 81 -6.84 19.15 -2.42
CA ARG A 81 -8.19 19.70 -2.70
C ARG A 81 -9.05 18.75 -3.54
N SER A 82 -8.42 17.95 -4.40
CA SER A 82 -9.11 16.97 -5.25
C SER A 82 -9.35 15.63 -4.53
N LYS A 83 -9.01 15.53 -3.23
CA LYS A 83 -9.10 14.29 -2.44
C LYS A 83 -8.33 13.12 -3.07
N THR A 84 -7.23 13.43 -3.75
CA THR A 84 -6.34 12.41 -4.33
C THR A 84 -5.68 11.61 -3.21
N PHE A 85 -5.61 10.30 -3.40
CA PHE A 85 -4.86 9.43 -2.49
C PHE A 85 -3.36 9.62 -2.71
N MET A 86 -2.63 10.01 -1.66
CA MET A 86 -1.22 10.37 -1.71
C MET A 86 -0.43 9.49 -0.74
N SER A 87 0.66 8.88 -1.23
CA SER A 87 1.59 8.09 -0.44
C SER A 87 3.02 8.59 -0.61
N CYS A 88 3.85 8.47 0.42
CA CYS A 88 5.29 8.69 0.32
C CYS A 88 6.05 7.55 1.03
N SER A 89 7.27 7.30 0.58
CA SER A 89 8.15 6.28 1.16
C SER A 89 9.59 6.76 1.13
N SER A 90 10.36 6.44 2.16
CA SER A 90 11.80 6.64 2.18
C SER A 90 12.51 5.32 1.83
N ILE A 91 13.56 5.41 1.02
CA ILE A 91 14.41 4.25 0.72
C ILE A 91 15.40 4.11 1.89
N PRO A 92 15.49 2.94 2.55
CA PRO A 92 16.46 2.71 3.60
C PRO A 92 17.89 2.92 3.08
N LYS A 93 18.73 3.63 3.86
CA LYS A 93 20.12 3.97 3.50
C LYS A 93 20.98 2.75 3.15
N THR A 94 20.60 1.55 3.60
CA THR A 94 21.34 0.29 3.42
C THR A 94 21.36 -0.20 1.97
N VAL A 95 20.41 0.21 1.12
CA VAL A 95 20.33 -0.22 -0.29
C VAL A 95 21.21 0.61 -1.22
N ARG A 96 21.68 1.80 -0.77
CA ARG A 96 22.56 2.67 -1.60
C ARG A 96 23.92 2.05 -1.94
N LYS A 97 24.38 1.01 -1.23
CA LYS A 97 25.69 0.39 -1.46
C LYS A 97 25.75 -0.64 -2.60
N TYR A 98 24.61 -0.94 -3.25
CA TYR A 98 24.55 -1.94 -4.33
C TYR A 98 24.15 -1.37 -5.69
N THR A 99 24.01 -0.04 -5.79
CA THR A 99 23.66 0.67 -7.03
C THR A 99 24.62 1.82 -7.32
N GLU A 100 25.86 1.74 -6.84
CA GLU A 100 27.01 2.52 -7.32
C GLU A 100 28.05 1.56 -7.90
#